data_AF-A0A1B7Z857-F1
#
_entry.id   AF-A0A1B7Z857-F1
#
_cell.length_a   1.000
_cell.length_b   1.000
_cell.length_c   1.000
_cell.angle_alpha   90.00
_cell.angle_beta   90.00
_cell.angle_gamma   90.00
#
_symmetry.space_group_name_H-M   'P 1'
#
loop_
_entity.id
_entity.type
_entity.pdbx_description
1 polymer ?
#
loop_
_entity_poly.entity_id
_entity_poly.type
_entity_poly.pdbx_seq_one_letter_code
_entity_poly.pdbx_strand_id
1 'polypeptide(L)'
;MVENGDKAPATKLGKVTALILMFGGLLFISGLTASIASSLTVNQLTNNPNGFNEFKDRAVGTIDKSGTDIFLSEHFFKNLKTYSNVNLGLEDLEKGETKAFLYDEPILKYAIQKDSTFNKIVLLPVKFDVQFYAFGLPKTHIELEQRISQRILEIIETEEWDIALNEYGLAEF
;
A
#
# COMPACT_ATOMS: atom_id res chain seq x y z
N MET A 1 -16.84 -42.68 -33.26
CA MET A 1 -15.44 -42.90 -33.67
C MET A 1 -14.71 -41.57 -33.50
N VAL A 2 -13.77 -41.54 -32.55
CA VAL A 2 -12.89 -40.40 -32.31
C VAL A 2 -11.67 -40.62 -33.21
N GLU A 3 -11.43 -39.74 -34.17
CA GLU A 3 -10.26 -39.81 -35.04
C GLU A 3 -9.19 -38.84 -34.54
N ASN A 4 -8.01 -39.40 -34.30
CA ASN A 4 -6.89 -38.79 -33.61
C ASN A 4 -6.39 -37.53 -34.32
N GLY A 5 -6.40 -36.41 -33.59
CA GLY A 5 -5.72 -35.16 -33.93
C GLY A 5 -4.21 -35.22 -33.71
N ASP A 6 -3.54 -36.32 -34.05
CA ASP A 6 -2.09 -36.44 -33.96
C ASP A 6 -1.45 -36.33 -35.36
N LYS A 7 -1.31 -35.09 -35.83
CA LYS A 7 -0.51 -34.76 -37.02
C LYS A 7 0.70 -33.94 -36.58
N ALA A 8 1.68 -34.62 -36.00
CA ALA A 8 3.01 -34.06 -35.82
C ALA A 8 3.67 -33.82 -37.20
N PRO A 9 4.39 -32.70 -37.41
CA PRO A 9 5.02 -32.43 -38.69
C PRO A 9 6.08 -33.49 -39.00
N ALA A 10 5.86 -34.22 -40.10
CA ALA A 10 6.72 -35.33 -40.49
C ALA A 10 8.07 -34.88 -41.09
N THR A 11 8.15 -33.66 -41.63
CA THR A 11 9.34 -33.12 -42.31
C THR A 11 10.25 -32.35 -41.36
N LYS A 12 11.58 -32.43 -41.58
CA LYS A 12 12.57 -31.71 -40.74
C LYS A 12 12.32 -30.20 -40.67
N LEU A 13 11.91 -29.58 -41.79
CA LEU A 13 11.51 -28.16 -41.82
C LEU A 13 10.21 -27.90 -41.05
N GLY A 14 9.19 -28.77 -41.18
CA GLY A 14 7.94 -28.62 -40.44
C GLY A 14 8.12 -28.69 -38.93
N LYS A 15 9.06 -29.52 -38.45
CA LYS A 15 9.42 -29.60 -37.03
C LYS A 15 10.03 -28.30 -36.50
N VAL A 16 10.90 -27.65 -37.28
CA VAL A 16 11.52 -26.37 -36.89
C VAL A 16 10.48 -25.25 -36.83
N THR A 17 9.61 -25.16 -37.83
CA THR A 17 8.53 -24.15 -37.84
C THR A 17 7.56 -24.37 -36.68
N ALA A 18 7.22 -25.63 -36.37
CA ALA A 18 6.35 -25.95 -35.24
C ALA A 18 7.00 -25.60 -33.89
N LEU A 19 8.30 -25.83 -33.72
CA LEU A 19 9.03 -25.41 -32.51
C LEU A 19 8.99 -23.89 -32.32
N ILE A 20 9.27 -23.12 -33.37
CA ILE A 20 9.20 -21.66 -33.31
C ILE A 20 7.78 -21.20 -32.97
N LEU A 21 6.76 -21.83 -33.57
CA LEU A 21 5.36 -21.47 -33.34
C LEU A 21 4.89 -21.84 -31.92
N MET A 22 5.37 -22.96 -31.36
CA MET A 22 5.11 -23.34 -29.97
C MET A 22 5.75 -22.37 -28.98
N PHE A 23 7.03 -22.02 -29.17
CA PHE A 23 7.71 -21.03 -28.33
C PHE A 23 7.07 -19.64 -28.44
N GLY A 24 6.70 -19.21 -29.64
CA GLY A 24 5.99 -17.96 -29.86
C GLY A 24 4.64 -17.92 -29.14
N GLY A 25 3.86 -19.01 -29.22
CA GLY A 25 2.59 -19.13 -28.51
C GLY A 25 2.77 -19.10 -26.99
N LEU A 26 3.76 -19.81 -26.45
CA LEU A 26 4.05 -19.81 -25.02
C LEU A 26 4.43 -18.41 -24.50
N LEU A 27 5.30 -17.70 -25.22
CA LEU A 27 5.70 -16.34 -24.87
C LEU A 27 4.52 -15.35 -24.96
N PHE A 28 3.64 -15.50 -25.95
CA PHE A 28 2.47 -14.64 -26.11
C PHE A 28 1.48 -14.82 -24.94
N ILE A 29 1.16 -16.07 -24.58
CA ILE A 29 0.27 -16.37 -23.45
C ILE A 29 0.88 -15.88 -22.14
N SER A 30 2.17 -16.16 -21.91
CA SER A 30 2.89 -15.71 -20.72
C SER A 30 2.91 -14.18 -20.60
N GLY A 31 3.17 -13.46 -21.69
CA GLY A 31 3.13 -12.00 -21.71
C GLY A 31 1.75 -11.43 -21.44
N LEU A 32 0.69 -12.05 -21.95
CA LEU A 32 -0.69 -11.64 -21.69
C LEU A 32 -1.07 -11.88 -20.23
N THR A 33 -0.72 -13.04 -19.66
CA THR A 33 -0.90 -13.32 -18.23
C THR A 33 -0.11 -12.36 -17.35
N ALA A 34 1.16 -12.10 -17.67
CA ALA A 34 1.99 -11.14 -16.95
C ALA A 34 1.44 -9.72 -17.05
N SER A 35 0.91 -9.31 -18.20
CA SER A 35 0.28 -8.00 -18.40
C SER A 35 -1.01 -7.87 -17.59
N ILE A 36 -1.85 -8.90 -17.51
CA ILE A 36 -3.09 -8.89 -16.71
C ILE A 36 -2.75 -8.85 -15.22
N ALA A 37 -1.83 -9.71 -14.78
CA ALA A 37 -1.37 -9.74 -13.40
C ALA A 37 -0.72 -8.41 -13.00
N SER A 38 0.19 -7.88 -13.82
CA SER A 38 0.83 -6.58 -13.62
C SER A 38 -0.18 -5.43 -13.63
N SER A 39 -1.19 -5.45 -14.50
CA SER A 39 -2.24 -4.41 -14.47
C SER A 39 -3.06 -4.47 -13.18
N LEU A 40 -3.33 -5.66 -12.65
CA LEU A 40 -4.02 -5.82 -11.37
C LEU A 40 -3.16 -5.32 -10.20
N THR A 41 -1.87 -5.68 -10.18
CA THR A 41 -0.90 -5.23 -9.18
C THR A 41 -0.65 -3.72 -9.25
N VAL A 42 -0.47 -3.16 -10.46
CA VAL A 42 -0.24 -1.73 -10.67
C VAL A 42 -1.46 -0.91 -10.25
N ASN A 43 -2.70 -1.38 -10.48
CA ASN A 43 -3.89 -0.68 -10.00
C ASN A 43 -3.99 -0.63 -8.46
N GLN A 44 -3.37 -1.57 -7.75
CA GLN A 44 -3.28 -1.55 -6.28
C GLN A 44 -2.12 -0.66 -5.79
N LEU A 45 -1.05 -0.52 -6.58
CA LEU A 45 0.14 0.26 -6.24
C LEU A 45 0.10 1.72 -6.72
N THR A 46 -0.77 2.07 -7.66
CA THR A 46 -0.95 3.47 -8.06
C THR A 46 -1.69 4.21 -6.96
N ASN A 47 -0.95 5.03 -6.20
CA ASN A 47 -1.45 6.21 -5.50
C ASN A 47 -2.56 6.82 -6.35
N ASN A 48 -3.83 6.57 -6.01
CA ASN A 48 -4.96 7.08 -6.76
C ASN A 48 -4.99 8.61 -6.56
N PRO A 49 -4.46 9.42 -7.49
CA PRO A 49 -4.28 10.85 -7.25
C PRO A 49 -5.65 11.54 -7.23
N ASN A 50 -6.63 10.94 -7.90
CA ASN A 50 -8.00 11.40 -7.91
C ASN A 50 -8.65 11.20 -6.54
N GLY A 51 -8.40 10.07 -5.87
CA GLY A 51 -8.88 9.82 -4.52
C GLY A 51 -8.35 10.83 -3.51
N PHE A 52 -7.05 11.14 -3.51
CA PHE A 52 -6.47 12.10 -2.57
C PHE A 52 -6.92 13.55 -2.86
N ASN A 53 -6.86 13.99 -4.13
CA ASN A 53 -7.23 15.35 -4.49
C ASN A 53 -8.73 15.65 -4.34
N GLU A 54 -9.61 14.64 -4.38
CA GLU A 54 -11.05 14.78 -4.14
C GLU A 54 -11.37 15.38 -2.76
N PHE A 55 -10.48 15.18 -1.78
CA PHE A 55 -10.68 15.70 -0.42
C PHE A 55 -10.25 17.16 -0.24
N LYS A 56 -9.58 17.78 -1.21
CA LYS A 56 -9.06 19.16 -1.07
C LYS A 56 -10.13 20.22 -0.83
N ASP A 57 -11.31 20.01 -1.39
CA ASP A 57 -12.47 20.89 -1.25
C ASP A 57 -13.43 20.47 -0.12
N ARG A 58 -13.13 19.40 0.61
CA ARG A 58 -13.97 18.85 1.68
C ARG A 58 -13.44 19.22 3.06
N ALA A 59 -14.29 19.10 4.08
CA ALA A 59 -13.87 19.20 5.47
C ALA A 59 -13.02 17.98 5.83
N VAL A 60 -11.74 18.20 6.15
CA VAL A 60 -10.75 17.14 6.42
C VAL A 60 -10.17 17.33 7.82
N GLY A 61 -10.09 16.23 8.57
CA GLY A 61 -9.46 16.17 9.89
C GLY A 61 -8.03 15.65 9.84
N THR A 62 -7.16 16.12 10.72
CA THR A 62 -5.83 15.53 11.00
C THR A 62 -5.36 15.85 12.43
N ILE A 63 -4.19 15.37 12.85
CA ILE A 63 -3.60 15.65 14.16
C ILE A 63 -2.78 16.93 14.13
N ASP A 64 -2.93 17.80 15.12
CA ASP A 64 -2.17 19.04 15.22
C ASP A 64 -0.66 18.79 15.37
N LYS A 65 0.16 19.64 14.75
CA LYS A 65 1.63 19.59 14.85
C LYS A 65 2.23 18.24 14.41
N SER A 66 1.56 17.57 13.49
CA SER A 66 2.03 16.31 12.90
C SER A 66 2.64 16.52 11.52
N GLY A 67 3.34 15.51 11.01
CA GLY A 67 3.82 15.52 9.61
C GLY A 67 2.66 15.69 8.63
N THR A 68 1.53 15.04 8.89
CA THR A 68 0.32 15.15 8.06
C THR A 68 -0.27 16.58 8.07
N ASP A 69 -0.28 17.26 9.21
CA ASP A 69 -0.75 18.65 9.31
C ASP A 69 0.07 19.60 8.43
N ILE A 70 1.40 19.47 8.48
CA ILE A 70 2.32 20.22 7.64
C ILE A 70 2.07 19.89 6.17
N PHE A 71 2.02 18.61 5.82
CA PHE A 71 1.79 18.15 4.45
C PHE A 71 0.46 18.69 3.88
N LEU A 72 -0.65 18.56 4.60
CA LEU A 72 -1.95 19.03 4.11
C LEU A 72 -2.00 20.56 3.97
N SER A 73 -1.31 21.28 4.86
CA SER A 73 -1.17 22.74 4.78
C SER A 73 -0.39 23.18 3.54
N GLU A 74 0.68 22.49 3.19
CA GLU A 74 1.49 22.76 1.99
C GLU A 74 0.78 22.38 0.69
N HIS A 75 -0.18 21.45 0.75
CA HIS A 75 -0.93 20.94 -0.41
C HIS A 75 -2.32 21.58 -0.62
N PHE A 76 -2.58 22.73 0.01
CA PHE A 76 -3.75 23.60 -0.22
C PHE A 76 -5.12 22.97 0.09
N PHE A 77 -5.23 22.19 1.16
CA PHE A 77 -6.53 21.74 1.66
C PHE A 77 -7.31 22.93 2.25
N LYS A 78 -8.53 23.18 1.77
CA LYS A 78 -9.27 24.42 2.06
C LYS A 78 -9.95 24.45 3.42
N ASN A 79 -10.34 23.29 3.94
CA ASN A 79 -11.11 23.16 5.18
C ASN A 79 -10.49 22.08 6.08
N LEU A 80 -9.33 22.42 6.64
CA LEU A 80 -8.57 21.58 7.55
C LEU A 80 -9.02 21.83 9.00
N LYS A 81 -9.33 20.75 9.72
CA LYS A 81 -9.57 20.76 11.16
C LYS A 81 -8.53 19.89 11.86
N THR A 82 -7.82 20.45 12.83
CA THR A 82 -6.78 19.75 13.57
C THR A 82 -7.29 19.31 14.94
N TYR A 83 -6.84 18.14 15.41
CA TYR A 83 -7.22 17.54 16.68
C TYR A 83 -5.99 17.18 17.51
N SER A 84 -6.12 17.18 18.83
CA SER A 84 -5.02 16.83 19.74
C SER A 84 -4.72 15.33 19.83
N ASN A 85 -5.64 14.49 19.39
CA ASN A 85 -5.47 13.03 19.36
C ASN A 85 -6.43 12.39 18.33
N VAL A 86 -6.12 11.15 17.95
CA VAL A 86 -6.81 10.41 16.89
C VAL A 86 -8.26 10.12 17.25
N ASN A 87 -8.55 9.78 18.50
CA ASN A 87 -9.92 9.43 18.91
C ASN A 87 -10.88 10.62 18.72
N LEU A 88 -10.48 11.83 19.10
CA LEU A 88 -11.31 13.03 18.87
C LEU A 88 -11.59 13.27 17.38
N GLY A 89 -10.58 13.05 16.53
CA GLY A 89 -10.74 13.17 15.08
C GLY A 89 -11.68 12.13 14.49
N LEU A 90 -11.56 10.88 14.94
CA LEU A 90 -12.43 9.79 14.52
C LEU A 90 -13.87 9.95 15.03
N GLU A 91 -14.07 10.46 16.25
CA GLU A 91 -15.40 10.78 16.77
C GLU A 91 -16.11 11.84 15.93
N ASP A 92 -15.41 12.89 15.51
CA ASP A 92 -15.98 13.93 14.65
C ASP A 92 -16.21 13.44 13.21
N LEU A 93 -15.41 12.48 12.74
CA LEU A 93 -15.68 11.77 11.49
C LEU A 93 -16.97 10.94 11.58
N GLU A 94 -17.18 10.18 12.66
CA GLU A 94 -18.41 9.39 12.90
C GLU A 94 -19.66 10.30 13.02
N LYS A 95 -19.51 11.49 13.61
CA LYS A 95 -20.58 12.51 13.68
C LYS A 95 -20.85 13.21 12.33
N GLY A 96 -19.96 13.04 11.35
CA GLY A 96 -20.09 13.65 10.02
C GLY A 96 -19.65 15.11 9.92
N GLU A 97 -19.00 15.63 10.97
CA GLU A 97 -18.43 16.98 11.05
C GLU A 97 -17.24 17.16 10.08
N THR A 98 -16.48 16.08 9.88
CA THR A 98 -15.50 15.98 8.80
C THR A 98 -15.91 14.90 7.81
N LYS A 99 -15.45 15.00 6.56
CA LYS A 99 -15.71 14.01 5.50
C LYS A 99 -14.62 12.98 5.36
N ALA A 100 -13.41 13.30 5.84
CA ALA A 100 -12.29 12.37 5.92
C ALA A 100 -11.38 12.77 7.06
N PHE A 101 -10.72 11.78 7.65
CA PHE A 101 -9.65 11.98 8.61
C PHE A 101 -8.36 11.38 8.04
N LEU A 102 -7.33 12.21 7.89
CA LEU A 102 -6.07 11.88 7.24
C LEU A 102 -4.97 11.83 8.31
N TYR A 103 -4.35 10.67 8.45
CA TYR A 103 -3.25 10.42 9.37
C TYR A 103 -2.55 9.10 9.03
N ASP A 104 -1.54 8.74 9.82
CA ASP A 104 -0.76 7.52 9.66
C ASP A 104 -1.62 6.25 9.67
N GLU A 105 -1.47 5.41 8.65
CA GLU A 105 -2.21 4.16 8.46
C GLU A 105 -2.13 3.22 9.67
N PRO A 106 -0.94 2.89 10.22
CA PRO A 106 -0.84 2.00 11.38
C PRO A 106 -1.65 2.47 12.59
N ILE A 107 -1.62 3.78 12.85
CA ILE A 107 -2.28 4.39 14.00
C ILE A 107 -3.79 4.37 13.80
N LEU A 108 -4.26 4.74 12.60
CA LEU A 108 -5.69 4.71 12.26
C LEU A 108 -6.27 3.30 12.33
N LYS A 109 -5.56 2.33 11.74
CA LYS A 109 -5.97 0.94 11.73
C LYS A 109 -6.10 0.38 13.15
N TYR A 110 -5.10 0.63 13.99
CA TYR A 110 -5.15 0.25 15.40
C TYR A 110 -6.31 0.91 16.15
N ALA A 111 -6.50 2.23 15.99
CA ALA A 111 -7.55 2.98 16.67
C ALA A 111 -8.96 2.47 16.29
N ILE A 112 -9.21 2.23 15.00
CA ILE A 112 -10.50 1.73 14.49
C ILE A 112 -10.75 0.29 14.96
N GLN A 113 -9.73 -0.57 14.97
CA GLN A 113 -9.87 -1.96 15.42
C GLN A 113 -10.10 -2.08 16.93
N LYS A 114 -9.48 -1.18 17.71
CA LYS A 114 -9.53 -1.22 19.17
C LYS A 114 -10.88 -0.76 19.73
N ASP A 115 -11.50 0.24 19.11
CA ASP A 115 -12.75 0.82 19.59
C ASP A 115 -13.92 0.50 18.64
N SER A 116 -14.83 -0.34 19.13
CA SER A 116 -16.04 -0.75 18.40
C SER A 116 -16.95 0.41 17.95
N THR A 117 -16.80 1.59 18.55
CA THR A 117 -17.55 2.81 18.17
C THR A 117 -17.23 3.23 16.74
N PHE A 118 -16.04 2.91 16.23
CA PHE A 118 -15.57 3.29 14.89
C PHE A 118 -15.84 2.23 13.81
N ASN A 119 -16.69 1.24 14.09
CA ASN A 119 -16.95 0.12 13.16
C ASN A 119 -17.58 0.51 11.81
N LYS A 120 -18.14 1.72 11.68
CA LYS A 120 -18.64 2.26 10.41
C LYS A 120 -17.59 3.05 9.63
N ILE A 121 -16.47 3.37 10.25
CA ILE A 121 -15.36 4.06 9.62
C ILE A 121 -14.57 3.04 8.80
N VAL A 122 -14.35 3.36 7.53
CA VAL A 122 -13.58 2.53 6.61
C VAL A 122 -12.29 3.25 6.26
N LEU A 123 -11.16 2.55 6.40
CA LEU A 123 -9.88 3.04 5.91
C LEU A 123 -9.83 2.88 4.39
N LEU A 124 -9.64 4.00 3.69
CA LEU A 124 -9.53 4.00 2.23
C LEU A 124 -8.11 3.61 1.81
N PRO A 125 -7.93 2.88 0.69
CA PRO A 125 -6.61 2.53 0.15
C PRO A 125 -5.97 3.72 -0.58
N VAL A 126 -5.89 4.87 0.10
CA VAL A 126 -5.33 6.12 -0.43
C VAL A 126 -4.10 6.46 0.38
N LYS A 127 -2.92 6.24 -0.20
CA LYS A 127 -1.64 6.60 0.38
C LYS A 127 -1.17 7.95 -0.16
N PHE A 128 -0.59 8.76 0.71
CA PHE A 128 0.02 10.05 0.42
C PHE A 128 1.20 10.24 1.36
N ASP A 129 2.18 11.06 0.98
CA ASP A 129 3.37 11.35 1.79
C ASP A 129 3.97 10.10 2.47
N VAL A 130 4.32 9.09 1.67
CA VAL A 130 4.82 7.81 2.22
C VAL A 130 6.17 8.05 2.88
N GLN A 131 6.18 7.96 4.21
CA GLN A 131 7.33 8.20 5.07
C GLN A 131 7.63 6.96 5.91
N PHE A 132 8.93 6.75 6.19
CA PHE A 132 9.37 5.69 7.07
C PHE A 132 9.49 6.20 8.50
N TYR A 133 9.06 5.39 9.47
CA TYR A 133 9.37 5.63 10.88
C TYR A 133 10.86 5.39 11.13
N ALA A 134 11.47 6.26 11.93
CA ALA A 134 12.88 6.19 12.25
C ALA A 134 13.13 6.60 13.71
N PHE A 135 14.25 6.12 14.26
CA PHE A 135 14.74 6.59 15.54
C PHE A 135 15.57 7.85 15.37
N GLY A 136 15.18 8.93 16.05
CA GLY A 136 15.96 10.16 16.10
C GLY A 136 17.14 10.03 17.07
N LEU A 137 18.36 10.27 16.59
CA LEU A 137 19.58 10.23 17.41
C LEU A 137 20.38 11.53 17.25
N PRO A 138 21.05 12.02 18.31
CA PRO A 138 21.96 13.16 18.17
C PRO A 138 23.13 12.79 17.25
N LYS A 139 23.49 13.70 16.32
CA LYS A 139 24.56 13.50 15.33
C LYS A 139 25.93 13.14 15.92
N THR A 140 26.14 13.37 17.22
CA THR A 140 27.37 13.04 17.94
C THR A 140 27.50 11.54 18.24
N HIS A 141 26.44 10.74 18.14
CA HIS A 141 26.42 9.33 18.55
C HIS A 141 26.46 8.36 17.36
N ILE A 142 27.47 8.50 16.51
CA ILE A 142 27.61 7.73 15.25
C ILE A 142 27.66 6.21 15.52
N GLU A 143 28.41 5.77 16.52
CA GLU A 143 28.52 4.34 16.84
C GLU A 143 27.17 3.74 17.29
N LEU A 144 26.39 4.49 18.06
CA LEU A 144 25.07 4.05 18.50
C LEU A 144 24.08 3.98 17.33
N GLU A 145 24.13 4.98 16.44
CA GLU A 145 23.33 5.01 15.22
C GLU A 145 23.60 3.80 14.35
N GLN A 146 24.86 3.46 14.08
CA GLN A 146 25.23 2.26 13.32
C GLN A 146 24.71 0.97 13.96
N ARG A 147 24.85 0.84 15.28
CA ARG A 147 24.38 -0.35 16.01
C ARG A 147 22.87 -0.50 15.97
N ILE A 148 22.13 0.60 16.11
CA ILE A 148 20.66 0.60 16.02
C ILE A 148 20.22 0.29 14.59
N SER A 149 20.79 0.95 13.59
CA SER A 149 20.49 0.72 12.17
C SER A 149 20.72 -0.74 11.77
N GLN A 150 21.86 -1.33 12.15
CA GLN A 150 22.13 -2.74 11.90
C GLN A 150 21.11 -3.64 12.59
N ARG A 151 20.79 -3.37 13.86
CA ARG A 151 19.86 -4.20 14.60
C ARG A 151 18.43 -4.13 14.05
N ILE A 152 18.01 -2.98 13.53
CA ILE A 152 16.72 -2.84 12.83
C ILE A 152 16.71 -3.75 11.61
N LEU A 153 17.75 -3.72 10.77
CA LEU A 153 17.85 -4.58 9.59
C LEU A 153 17.76 -6.07 9.95
N GLU A 154 18.46 -6.48 11.01
CA GLU A 154 18.38 -7.86 11.49
C GLU A 154 16.99 -8.24 12.01
N ILE A 155 16.24 -7.30 12.60
CA ILE A 155 14.89 -7.56 13.13
C ILE A 155 13.85 -7.62 12.01
N ILE A 156 13.91 -6.72 11.03
CA ILE A 156 12.92 -6.70 9.93
C ILE A 156 13.00 -7.94 9.03
N GLU A 157 14.12 -8.68 9.07
CA GLU A 157 14.31 -9.94 8.35
C GLU A 157 13.80 -11.17 9.12
N THR A 158 13.31 -11.01 10.36
CA THR A 158 12.85 -12.15 11.17
C THR A 158 11.36 -12.41 11.03
N GLU A 159 10.96 -13.69 11.22
CA GLU A 159 9.55 -14.08 11.20
C GLU A 159 8.74 -13.39 12.31
N GLU A 160 9.35 -13.06 13.45
CA GLU A 160 8.67 -12.35 14.53
C GLU A 160 8.20 -10.95 14.11
N TRP A 161 8.94 -10.27 13.23
CA TRP A 161 8.51 -8.99 12.70
C TRP A 161 7.28 -9.14 11.79
N ASP A 162 7.27 -10.16 10.93
CA ASP A 162 6.11 -10.47 10.09
C ASP A 162 4.89 -10.85 10.93
N ILE A 163 5.07 -11.62 12.02
CA ILE A 163 4.00 -11.96 12.96
C ILE A 163 3.44 -10.69 13.61
N ALA A 164 4.30 -9.77 14.04
CA ALA A 164 3.88 -8.51 14.64
C ALA A 164 3.09 -7.65 13.64
N LEU A 165 3.54 -7.56 12.38
CA LEU A 165 2.78 -6.84 11.35
C LEU A 165 1.42 -7.48 11.09
N ASN A 166 1.35 -8.81 11.03
CA ASN A 166 0.09 -9.53 10.83
C ASN A 166 -0.89 -9.33 11.99
N GLU A 167 -0.41 -9.29 13.24
CA GLU A 167 -1.25 -9.05 14.42
C GLU A 167 -2.00 -7.72 14.33
N TYR A 168 -1.37 -6.68 13.80
CA TYR A 168 -1.98 -5.37 13.55
C TYR A 168 -2.59 -5.23 12.15
N GLY A 169 -2.57 -6.31 11.35
CA GLY A 169 -3.03 -6.35 9.98
C GLY A 169 -2.23 -5.46 9.01
N LEU A 170 -1.00 -5.08 9.35
CA LEU A 170 -0.12 -4.20 8.57
C LEU A 170 0.77 -4.94 7.57
N ALA A 171 0.68 -6.27 7.51
CA ALA A 171 1.38 -7.04 6.48
C ALA A 171 0.89 -6.64 5.08
N GLU A 172 1.81 -6.21 4.22
CA GLU A 172 1.54 -6.05 2.79
C GLU A 172 1.65 -7.43 2.12
N PHE A 173 0.61 -7.84 1.40
CA PHE A 173 0.55 -9.12 0.67
C PHE A 173 1.09 -8.99 -0.75
#